data_AF-A0A1B1NJ79-F1
#
_entry.id   AF-A0A1B1NJ79-F1
#
_cell.length_a   1.000
_cell.length_b   1.000
_cell.length_c   1.000
_cell.angle_alpha   90.00
_cell.angle_beta   90.00
_cell.angle_gamma   90.00
#
_symmetry.space_group_name_H-M   'P 1'
#
loop_
_entity.id
_entity.type
_entity.pdbx_description
1 polymer ?
#
loop_
_entity_poly.entity_id
_entity_poly.type
_entity_poly.pdbx_seq_one_letter_code
_entity_poly.pdbx_strand_id
1 'polypeptide(L)' 'NGCISAGPHYNPHNKTHAGPNDEVRHVGDLGNVTAGADNVAKLDLTDKVITLAGPYSIIGRTMVIHE' A
#
# COMPACT_ATOMS: atom_id res chain seq x y z
N ASN A 1 1.49 18.04 -10.11
CA ASN A 1 0.49 17.26 -9.36
C ASN A 1 1.07 16.26 -8.34
N GLY A 2 2.36 16.30 -7.95
CA GLY A 2 2.88 15.59 -6.77
C GLY A 2 2.25 14.21 -6.46
N CYS A 3 1.84 14.01 -5.20
CA CYS A 3 1.11 12.81 -4.77
C CYS A 3 -0.32 12.72 -5.32
N ILE A 4 -0.93 13.84 -5.71
CA ILE A 4 -2.28 13.87 -6.30
C ILE A 4 -2.33 13.03 -7.59
N SER A 5 -1.27 13.07 -8.40
CA SER A 5 -1.18 12.26 -9.62
C SER A 5 -0.97 10.76 -9.38
N ALA A 6 -0.74 10.31 -8.14
CA ALA A 6 -0.66 8.88 -7.83
C ALA A 6 -2.03 8.18 -7.95
N GLY A 7 -3.12 8.93 -7.80
CA GLY A 7 -4.48 8.39 -7.86
C GLY A 7 -4.90 7.63 -6.58
N PRO A 8 -5.96 6.81 -6.66
CA PRO A 8 -6.45 6.04 -5.52
C PRO A 8 -5.53 4.86 -5.18
N HIS A 9 -5.82 4.18 -4.07
CA HIS A 9 -5.16 2.92 -3.73
C HIS A 9 -5.26 1.92 -4.87
N TYR A 10 -4.22 1.12 -5.06
CA TYR A 10 -4.21 0.12 -6.12
C TYR A 10 -5.24 -0.97 -5.85
N ASN A 11 -6.32 -0.97 -6.64
CA ASN A 11 -7.49 -1.83 -6.45
C ASN A 11 -7.95 -2.54 -7.76
N PRO A 12 -7.16 -3.50 -8.28
CA PRO A 12 -7.50 -4.21 -9.52
C PRO A 12 -8.70 -5.16 -9.37
N HIS A 13 -9.14 -5.45 -8.13
CA HIS A 13 -10.21 -6.40 -7.83
C HIS A 13 -11.53 -5.72 -7.39
N ASN A 14 -11.59 -4.39 -7.45
CA ASN A 14 -12.75 -3.59 -7.04
C ASN A 14 -13.28 -3.96 -5.64
N LYS A 15 -12.37 -4.10 -4.68
CA LYS A 15 -12.67 -4.39 -3.26
C LYS A 15 -12.87 -3.09 -2.48
N THR A 16 -13.42 -3.20 -1.28
CA THR A 16 -13.43 -2.11 -0.30
C THR A 16 -12.07 -1.99 0.38
N HIS A 17 -11.74 -0.79 0.85
CA HIS A 17 -10.54 -0.53 1.65
C HIS A 17 -10.62 -1.28 2.99
N ALA A 18 -9.51 -1.86 3.44
CA ALA A 18 -9.39 -2.49 4.75
C ALA A 18 -7.93 -2.56 5.22
N GLY A 19 -7.67 -3.21 6.36
CA GLY A 19 -6.34 -3.44 6.88
C GLY A 19 -5.61 -4.59 6.18
N PRO A 20 -4.29 -4.74 6.39
CA PRO A 20 -3.48 -5.69 5.65
C PRO A 20 -3.79 -7.18 5.95
N ASN A 21 -4.45 -7.47 7.06
CA ASN A 21 -4.80 -8.84 7.44
C ASN A 21 -6.24 -9.23 7.07
N ASP A 22 -7.02 -8.29 6.52
CA ASP A 22 -8.41 -8.55 6.14
C ASP A 22 -8.50 -9.32 4.82
N GLU A 23 -9.49 -10.22 4.72
CA GLU A 23 -9.73 -11.00 3.50
C GLU A 23 -10.18 -10.11 2.33
N VAL A 24 -10.91 -9.03 2.63
CA VAL A 24 -11.46 -8.08 1.65
C VAL A 24 -10.79 -6.73 1.84
N ARG A 25 -9.70 -6.52 1.08
CA ARG A 25 -8.89 -5.30 1.06
C ARG A 25 -8.46 -4.94 -0.36
N HIS A 26 -7.97 -3.73 -0.58
CA HIS A 26 -7.25 -3.43 -1.81
C HIS A 26 -5.88 -4.12 -1.83
N VAL A 27 -5.31 -4.29 -3.02
CA VAL A 27 -3.92 -4.79 -3.19
C VAL A 27 -2.92 -3.81 -2.57
N GLY A 28 -3.18 -2.50 -2.67
CA GLY A 28 -2.30 -1.46 -2.13
C GLY A 28 -2.39 -1.20 -0.62
N ASP A 29 -3.26 -1.88 0.13
CA ASP A 29 -3.55 -1.53 1.52
C ASP A 29 -2.54 -2.10 2.52
N LEU A 30 -1.37 -1.48 2.69
CA LEU A 30 -0.30 -2.00 3.56
C LEU A 30 -0.44 -1.66 5.05
N GLY A 31 -1.52 -0.97 5.44
CA GLY A 31 -1.77 -0.56 6.82
C GLY A 31 -0.95 0.65 7.26
N ASN A 32 -0.70 0.73 8.56
CA ASN A 32 -0.03 1.88 9.19
C ASN A 32 1.45 1.60 9.44
N VAL A 33 2.22 2.68 9.45
CA VAL A 33 3.60 2.72 9.93
C VAL A 33 3.67 3.58 11.19
N THR A 34 4.59 3.29 12.11
CA THR A 34 4.77 4.08 13.33
C THR A 34 6.15 4.72 13.32
N ALA A 35 6.20 6.05 13.37
CA ALA A 35 7.45 6.77 13.57
C ALA A 35 7.91 6.63 15.03
N GLY A 36 9.18 6.31 15.23
CA GLY A 36 9.79 6.26 16.56
C GLY A 36 10.01 7.65 17.15
N ALA A 37 10.59 7.70 18.35
CA ALA A 37 10.93 8.96 19.02
C ALA A 37 11.98 9.82 18.27
N ASP A 38 12.70 9.21 17.32
CA ASP A 38 13.63 9.86 16.40
C ASP A 38 12.95 10.40 15.13
N ASN A 39 11.62 10.34 15.06
CA ASN A 39 10.80 10.65 13.89
C ASN A 39 11.10 9.78 12.66
N VAL A 40 11.65 8.57 12.86
CA VAL A 40 11.90 7.60 11.79
C VAL A 40 10.92 6.44 11.89
N ALA A 41 10.15 6.20 10.83
CA ALA A 41 9.39 4.97 10.68
C ALA A 41 10.27 3.87 10.07
N LYS A 42 10.60 2.86 10.86
CA LYS A 42 11.30 1.66 10.38
C LYS A 42 10.25 0.62 10.00
N LEU A 43 10.35 0.09 8.79
CA LEU A 43 9.34 -0.79 8.24
C LEU A 43 9.94 -2.15 7.87
N ASP A 44 9.35 -3.20 8.42
CA ASP A 44 9.60 -4.59 8.06
C ASP A 44 8.23 -5.27 7.95
N LEU A 45 7.79 -5.50 6.71
CA LEU A 45 6.46 -6.01 6.40
C LEU A 45 6.56 -7.12 5.37
N THR A 46 5.73 -8.14 5.53
CA THR A 46 5.52 -9.18 4.52
C THR A 46 4.05 -9.17 4.14
N ASP A 47 3.77 -9.05 2.84
CA ASP A 47 2.44 -9.01 2.29
C ASP A 47 2.23 -10.15 1.28
N LYS A 48 1.03 -10.72 1.25
CA LYS A 48 0.68 -11.90 0.46
C LYS A 48 -0.01 -11.55 -0.86
N VAL A 49 -0.36 -10.28 -1.04
CA VAL A 49 -1.26 -9.79 -2.10
C VAL A 49 -0.48 -8.99 -3.14
N ILE A 50 0.47 -8.13 -2.72
CA ILE A 50 1.35 -7.43 -3.65
C ILE A 50 2.27 -8.41 -4.36
N THR A 51 2.54 -8.14 -5.63
CA THR A 51 3.45 -8.94 -6.45
C THR A 51 4.32 -8.03 -7.30
N LEU A 52 5.51 -8.52 -7.67
CA LEU A 52 6.45 -7.81 -8.54
C LEU A 52 6.32 -8.24 -10.01
N ALA A 53 5.48 -9.23 -10.32
CA ALA A 53 5.29 -9.75 -11.66
C ALA A 53 3.82 -10.10 -11.95
N GLY A 54 3.52 -10.30 -13.24
CA GLY A 54 2.17 -10.62 -13.71
C GLY A 54 1.25 -9.39 -13.79
N PRO A 55 -0.05 -9.61 -14.08
CA PRO A 55 -1.00 -8.53 -14.39
C PRO A 55 -1.29 -7.60 -13.18
N TYR A 56 -0.99 -8.06 -11.97
CA TYR A 56 -1.22 -7.30 -10.74
C TYR A 56 0.07 -6.74 -10.11
N SER A 57 1.14 -6.64 -10.91
CA SER A 57 2.42 -6.11 -10.43
C SER A 57 2.29 -4.67 -9.90
N ILE A 58 3.02 -4.40 -8.82
CA ILE A 58 3.18 -3.04 -8.27
C ILE A 58 4.35 -2.27 -8.89
N ILE A 59 5.16 -2.91 -9.75
CA ILE A 59 6.26 -2.21 -10.45
C ILE A 59 5.71 -1.08 -11.32
N GLY A 60 6.32 0.10 -11.21
CA GLY A 60 5.89 1.32 -11.91
C GLY A 60 4.72 2.06 -11.25
N ARG A 61 4.25 1.60 -10.08
CA ARG A 61 3.27 2.32 -9.25
C ARG A 61 3.96 3.20 -8.20
N THR A 62 3.16 3.86 -7.37
CA THR A 62 3.63 4.78 -6.33
C THR A 62 3.34 4.21 -4.94
N MET A 63 4.33 4.32 -4.04
CA MET A 63 4.12 4.14 -2.60
C MET A 63 3.87 5.52 -1.97
N VAL A 64 2.81 5.64 -1.16
CA VAL A 64 2.40 6.90 -0.53
C VAL A 64 2.35 6.70 0.99
N ILE A 65 2.92 7.64 1.72
CA ILE A 65 2.74 7.80 3.18
C ILE A 65 1.81 8.99 3.39
N HIS A 66 0.82 8.83 4.25
CA HIS A 66 -0.18 9.84 4.58
C HIS A 66 0.21 10.65 5.83
N GLU A 67 -0.43 11.81 6.01
CA GLU A 67 -0.40 12.58 7.26
C GLU A 67 -1.24 11.94 8.37
#